data_AF-A0A6F9BYE9-F1
#
_entry.id   AF-A0A6F9BYE9-F1
#
_cell.length_a   1.000
_cell.length_b   1.000
_cell.length_c   1.000
_cell.angle_alpha   90.00
_cell.angle_beta   90.00
_cell.angle_gamma   90.00
#
_symmetry.space_group_name_H-M   'P 1'
#
loop_
_entity.id
_entity.type
_entity.pdbx_description
1 polymer ?
#
loop_
_entity_poly.entity_id
_entity_poly.type
_entity_poly.pdbx_seq_one_letter_code
_entity_poly.pdbx_strand_id
1 'polypeptide(L)'
;AAEILRCYPVPIHFQNTTVLNSQYYFTAELLMGDIKTPVPFCIGDNRTYNGYWNAPLLPHKSYSVYYQAVSTANGETKIDCVRVATKAAIIVTQLTTPYIRIAPAAGDNQLTGAATRKPDAVEPEKQTDHTVKIAGVIAGILLFVIIFLGVVLVMKK
;
A
#
# COMPACT_ATOMS: atom_id res chain seq x y z
N ALA A 1 -20.33 -14.28 -15.18
CA ALA A 1 -21.64 -13.74 -14.80
C ALA A 1 -21.48 -12.25 -14.56
N ALA A 2 -22.36 -11.39 -15.09
CA ALA A 2 -22.32 -9.97 -14.81
C ALA A 2 -22.53 -9.76 -13.29
N GLU A 3 -21.56 -9.15 -12.63
CA GLU A 3 -21.67 -8.71 -11.24
C GLU A 3 -22.83 -7.71 -11.20
N ILE A 4 -24.01 -8.12 -10.73
CA ILE A 4 -25.06 -7.15 -10.43
C ILE A 4 -24.48 -6.31 -9.30
N LEU A 5 -24.09 -5.07 -9.62
CA LEU A 5 -23.55 -4.08 -8.70
C LEU A 5 -24.65 -3.75 -7.66
N ARG A 6 -24.81 -4.63 -6.67
CA ARG A 6 -25.71 -4.43 -5.55
C ARG A 6 -24.95 -3.69 -4.49
N CYS A 7 -25.34 -2.43 -4.28
CA CYS A 7 -24.83 -1.64 -3.17
C CYS A 7 -25.21 -2.24 -1.83
N TYR A 8 -24.62 -1.71 -0.77
CA TYR A 8 -24.78 -2.23 0.59
C TYR A 8 -25.72 -1.30 1.38
N PRO A 9 -27.01 -1.65 1.56
CA PRO A 9 -27.99 -0.74 2.17
C PRO A 9 -27.98 -0.77 3.70
N VAL A 10 -27.52 -1.85 4.32
CA VAL A 10 -27.51 -2.00 5.78
C VAL A 10 -26.11 -1.67 6.30
N PRO A 11 -25.94 -0.64 7.14
CA PRO A 11 -24.65 -0.31 7.73
C PRO A 11 -24.22 -1.39 8.74
N ILE A 12 -23.02 -1.93 8.57
CA ILE A 12 -22.46 -2.97 9.45
C ILE A 12 -21.11 -2.49 9.97
N HIS A 13 -20.96 -2.41 11.30
CA HIS A 13 -19.68 -2.11 11.94
C HIS A 13 -18.74 -3.33 11.87
N PHE A 14 -17.44 -3.08 11.76
CA PHE A 14 -16.42 -4.12 11.68
C PHE A 14 -16.52 -5.15 12.82
N GLN A 15 -16.72 -4.70 14.07
CA GLN A 15 -16.83 -5.62 15.22
C GLN A 15 -18.04 -6.56 15.13
N ASN A 16 -19.11 -6.15 14.45
CA ASN A 16 -20.36 -6.92 14.38
C ASN A 16 -20.37 -7.91 13.20
N THR A 17 -19.38 -7.86 12.31
CA THR A 17 -19.34 -8.69 11.10
C THR A 17 -19.46 -10.17 11.39
N THR A 18 -18.69 -10.69 12.35
CA THR A 18 -18.71 -12.10 12.73
C THR A 18 -20.05 -12.50 13.35
N VAL A 19 -20.59 -11.67 14.24
CA VAL A 19 -21.86 -11.94 14.94
C VAL A 19 -23.04 -11.94 13.97
N LEU A 20 -23.03 -11.02 12.99
CA LEU A 20 -24.09 -10.89 11.99
C LEU A 20 -23.85 -11.74 10.74
N ASN A 21 -22.76 -12.52 10.69
CA ASN A 21 -22.33 -13.29 9.52
C ASN A 21 -22.30 -12.44 8.23
N SER A 22 -21.88 -11.18 8.34
CA SER A 22 -21.83 -10.24 7.22
C SER A 22 -20.55 -10.41 6.41
N GLN A 23 -20.66 -10.37 5.09
CA GLN A 23 -19.51 -10.42 4.16
C GLN A 23 -18.86 -9.04 3.93
N TYR A 24 -19.49 -7.97 4.40
CA TYR A 24 -19.01 -6.60 4.24
C TYR A 24 -19.13 -5.82 5.56
N TYR A 25 -18.38 -4.71 5.65
CA TYR A 25 -18.50 -3.74 6.72
C TYR A 25 -18.23 -2.34 6.18
N PHE A 26 -18.75 -1.36 6.91
CA PHE A 26 -18.53 0.05 6.63
C PHE A 26 -17.29 0.50 7.36
N THR A 27 -16.42 1.19 6.63
CA THR A 27 -15.10 1.61 7.11
C THR A 27 -15.06 3.11 7.42
N ALA A 28 -15.97 3.87 6.81
CA ALA A 28 -16.18 5.29 7.06
C ALA A 28 -17.57 5.71 6.56
N GLU A 29 -18.11 6.75 7.16
CA GLU A 29 -19.17 7.56 6.58
C GLU A 29 -18.67 9.01 6.53
N LEU A 30 -18.77 9.62 5.35
CA LEU A 30 -18.30 10.97 5.08
C LEU A 30 -19.51 11.85 4.78
N LEU A 31 -19.88 12.71 5.72
CA LEU A 31 -21.02 13.59 5.56
C LEU A 31 -20.66 14.71 4.58
N MET A 32 -21.61 15.11 3.73
CA MET A 32 -21.42 16.20 2.76
C MET A 32 -20.91 17.51 3.40
N GLY A 33 -21.31 17.79 4.65
CA GLY A 33 -20.86 18.97 5.39
C GLY A 33 -19.37 18.98 5.76
N ASP A 34 -18.75 17.79 5.83
CA ASP A 34 -17.36 17.60 6.23
C ASP A 34 -16.40 17.65 5.03
N ILE A 35 -16.90 17.48 3.79
CA ILE A 35 -16.11 17.47 2.56
C ILE A 35 -16.18 18.84 1.87
N LYS A 36 -15.61 19.86 2.50
CA LYS A 36 -15.54 21.22 1.91
C LYS A 36 -14.47 21.35 0.83
N THR A 37 -13.43 20.52 0.93
CA THR A 37 -12.31 20.45 -0.01
C THR A 37 -11.94 18.98 -0.24
N PRO A 38 -11.23 18.65 -1.33
CA PRO A 38 -10.73 17.30 -1.55
C PRO A 38 -9.78 16.88 -0.40
N VAL A 39 -10.14 15.82 0.32
CA VAL A 39 -9.32 15.26 1.40
C VAL A 39 -8.89 13.84 1.02
N PRO A 40 -7.60 13.49 1.11
CA PRO A 40 -7.16 12.13 0.89
C PRO A 40 -7.74 11.19 1.96
N PHE A 41 -8.22 10.03 1.52
CA PHE A 41 -8.75 8.99 2.39
C PHE A 41 -7.94 7.71 2.21
N CYS A 42 -7.48 7.13 3.32
CA CYS A 42 -6.69 5.90 3.32
C CYS A 42 -7.52 4.78 3.93
N ILE A 43 -7.76 3.70 3.20
CA ILE A 43 -8.46 2.52 3.72
C ILE A 43 -7.53 1.76 4.69
N GLY A 44 -8.05 1.39 5.86
CA GLY A 44 -7.32 0.63 6.88
C GLY A 44 -6.31 1.45 7.68
N ASP A 45 -6.50 2.77 7.78
CA ASP A 45 -5.61 3.68 8.52
C ASP A 45 -5.85 3.69 10.04
N ASN A 46 -6.70 2.79 10.54
CA ASN A 46 -7.02 2.61 11.95
C ASN A 46 -7.72 3.80 12.62
N ARG A 47 -8.30 4.73 11.86
CA ARG A 47 -9.09 5.84 12.40
C ARG A 47 -10.58 5.52 12.39
N THR A 48 -11.36 6.33 13.11
CA THR A 48 -12.83 6.21 13.13
C THR A 48 -13.44 7.42 12.42
N TYR A 49 -14.38 7.17 11.52
CA TYR A 49 -15.05 8.18 10.71
C TYR A 49 -16.56 8.04 10.90
N ASN A 50 -17.17 9.06 11.50
CA ASN A 50 -18.60 9.09 11.83
C ASN A 50 -19.13 7.79 12.47
N GLY A 51 -18.38 7.25 13.44
CA GLY A 51 -18.74 6.02 14.16
C GLY A 51 -18.28 4.71 13.51
N TYR A 52 -17.77 4.73 12.28
CA TYR A 52 -17.23 3.54 11.62
C TYR A 52 -15.72 3.45 11.79
N TRP A 53 -15.24 2.32 12.32
CA TRP A 53 -13.82 2.07 12.50
C TRP A 53 -13.20 1.53 11.20
N ASN A 54 -12.20 2.25 10.71
CA ASN A 54 -11.42 1.91 9.52
C ASN A 54 -10.34 0.87 9.84
N ALA A 55 -10.78 -0.35 10.14
CA ALA A 55 -9.93 -1.43 10.62
C ALA A 55 -8.77 -1.74 9.64
N PRO A 56 -7.53 -1.92 10.13
CA PRO A 56 -6.38 -2.29 9.30
C PRO A 56 -6.63 -3.55 8.47
N LEU A 57 -6.30 -3.48 7.17
CA LEU A 57 -6.52 -4.60 6.26
C LEU A 57 -5.50 -5.72 6.50
N LEU A 58 -5.98 -6.94 6.72
CA LEU A 58 -5.14 -8.09 7.03
C LEU A 58 -4.35 -8.57 5.80
N PRO A 59 -3.03 -8.79 5.88
CA PRO A 59 -2.22 -9.19 4.72
C PRO A 59 -2.72 -10.45 4.00
N HIS A 60 -3.22 -11.44 4.75
CA HIS A 60 -3.68 -12.73 4.25
C HIS A 60 -5.18 -12.73 3.84
N LYS A 61 -5.81 -11.55 3.75
CA LYS A 61 -7.22 -11.42 3.35
C LYS A 61 -7.35 -10.54 2.11
N SER A 62 -8.18 -10.99 1.18
CA SER A 62 -8.57 -10.22 0.00
C SER A 62 -9.78 -9.34 0.32
N TYR A 63 -9.79 -8.12 -0.21
CA TYR A 63 -10.85 -7.13 0.00
C TYR A 63 -11.23 -6.50 -1.33
N SER A 64 -12.53 -6.34 -1.56
CA SER A 64 -13.06 -5.41 -2.55
C SER A 64 -13.52 -4.15 -1.84
N VAL A 65 -13.04 -3.00 -2.29
CA VAL A 65 -13.36 -1.70 -1.71
C VAL A 65 -14.37 -1.00 -2.60
N TYR A 66 -15.52 -0.66 -2.02
CA TYR A 66 -16.59 0.05 -2.71
C TYR A 66 -16.74 1.44 -2.11
N TYR A 67 -16.89 2.42 -2.98
CA TYR A 67 -17.37 3.75 -2.62
C TYR A 67 -18.86 3.79 -2.95
N GLN A 68 -19.70 4.20 -2.00
CA GLN A 68 -21.14 4.34 -2.22
C GLN A 68 -21.62 5.75 -1.86
N ALA A 69 -22.45 6.31 -2.74
CA ALA A 69 -23.13 7.57 -2.52
C ALA A 69 -24.59 7.29 -2.16
N VAL A 70 -25.06 7.95 -1.11
CA VAL A 70 -26.47 7.88 -0.68
C VAL A 70 -27.07 9.25 -0.86
N SER A 71 -28.18 9.32 -1.59
CA SER A 71 -28.94 10.56 -1.79
C SER A 71 -30.37 10.35 -1.32
N THR A 72 -30.94 11.34 -0.64
CA THR A 72 -32.35 11.31 -0.24
C THR A 72 -33.03 12.58 -0.73
N ALA A 73 -34.08 12.44 -1.53
CA ALA A 73 -34.87 13.54 -2.06
C ALA A 73 -36.34 13.12 -2.13
N ASN A 74 -37.25 14.02 -1.72
CA ASN A 74 -38.71 13.78 -1.77
C ASN A 74 -39.17 12.48 -1.08
N GLY A 75 -38.47 12.06 -0.02
CA GLY A 75 -38.76 10.80 0.69
C GLY A 75 -38.22 9.54 0.00
N GLU A 76 -37.59 9.65 -1.17
CA GLU A 76 -36.90 8.56 -1.84
C GLU A 76 -35.41 8.58 -1.52
N THR A 77 -34.87 7.43 -1.08
CA THR A 77 -33.43 7.23 -0.91
C THR A 77 -32.89 6.39 -2.05
N LYS A 78 -31.86 6.89 -2.73
CA LYS A 78 -31.14 6.19 -3.80
C LYS A 78 -29.70 5.96 -3.40
N ILE A 79 -29.22 4.74 -3.66
CA ILE A 79 -27.85 4.31 -3.36
C ILE A 79 -27.21 3.92 -4.69
N ASP A 80 -26.05 4.49 -4.95
CA ASP A 80 -25.16 4.10 -6.05
C ASP A 80 -23.79 3.74 -5.49
N CYS A 81 -23.10 2.80 -6.10
CA CYS A 81 -21.84 2.27 -5.59
C CYS A 81 -20.93 1.85 -6.71
N VAL A 82 -19.63 2.06 -6.54
CA VAL A 82 -18.60 1.68 -7.49
C VAL A 82 -17.45 0.99 -6.77
N ARG A 83 -16.93 -0.11 -7.34
CA ARG A 83 -15.72 -0.75 -6.83
C ARG A 83 -14.52 0.13 -7.18
N VAL A 84 -13.90 0.74 -6.18
CA VAL A 84 -12.79 1.69 -6.36
C VAL A 84 -11.41 1.03 -6.24
N ALA A 85 -11.31 -0.08 -5.52
CA ALA A 85 -10.05 -0.81 -5.37
C ALA A 85 -10.27 -2.28 -5.00
N THR A 86 -9.23 -3.08 -5.23
CA THR A 86 -9.16 -4.47 -4.76
C THR A 86 -7.80 -4.69 -4.13
N LYS A 87 -7.79 -5.21 -2.89
CA LYS A 87 -6.60 -5.70 -2.22
C LYS A 87 -6.58 -7.22 -2.28
N ALA A 88 -5.54 -7.79 -2.86
CA ALA A 88 -5.33 -9.24 -2.84
C ALA A 88 -4.67 -9.68 -1.53
N ALA A 89 -5.03 -10.88 -1.04
CA ALA A 89 -4.28 -11.55 0.00
C ALA A 89 -2.86 -11.84 -0.47
N ILE A 90 -1.86 -11.69 0.40
CA ILE A 90 -0.50 -12.13 0.14
C ILE A 90 -0.41 -13.58 0.59
N ILE A 91 -0.17 -14.50 -0.35
CA ILE A 91 0.13 -15.90 -0.03
C ILE A 91 1.62 -16.10 -0.27
N VAL A 92 2.32 -16.54 0.77
CA VAL A 92 3.72 -16.95 0.64
C VAL A 92 3.71 -18.35 0.05
N THR A 93 3.81 -18.47 -1.28
CA THR A 93 4.00 -19.77 -1.92
C THR A 93 5.49 -20.07 -1.97
N GLN A 94 5.95 -21.03 -1.16
CA GLN A 94 7.21 -21.72 -1.43
C GLN A 94 7.03 -22.55 -2.71
N LEU A 95 7.40 -21.96 -3.85
CA LEU A 95 7.72 -22.76 -5.03
C LEU A 95 9.03 -23.50 -4.71
N THR A 96 9.25 -24.67 -5.32
CA THR A 96 10.37 -25.61 -5.08
C THR A 96 11.79 -25.05 -5.34
N THR A 97 11.93 -23.73 -5.42
CA THR A 97 13.20 -23.00 -5.52
C THR A 97 13.49 -22.29 -4.17
N PRO A 98 14.77 -22.09 -3.80
CA PRO A 98 15.16 -21.51 -2.50
C PRO A 98 14.76 -20.03 -2.31
N TYR A 99 13.92 -19.48 -3.19
CA TYR A 99 13.50 -18.08 -3.15
C TYR A 99 12.03 -17.97 -2.72
N ILE A 100 11.81 -17.25 -1.61
CA ILE A 100 10.48 -16.84 -1.16
C ILE A 100 9.93 -15.83 -2.17
N ARG A 101 8.89 -16.21 -2.92
CA ARG A 101 8.09 -15.25 -3.70
C ARG A 101 6.81 -14.92 -2.95
N ILE A 102 6.59 -13.62 -2.73
CA ILE A 102 5.31 -13.07 -2.26
C ILE A 102 4.45 -12.88 -3.51
N ALA A 103 3.39 -13.68 -3.66
CA ALA A 103 2.42 -13.52 -4.74
C ALA A 103 1.08 -13.03 -4.17
N PRO A 104 0.47 -11.97 -4.76
CA PRO A 104 -0.92 -11.66 -4.46
C PRO A 104 -1.82 -12.79 -4.98
N ALA A 105 -2.77 -13.23 -4.16
CA ALA A 105 -3.86 -14.12 -4.55
C ALA A 105 -4.77 -13.36 -5.52
N ALA A 106 -4.48 -13.46 -6.81
CA ALA A 106 -5.28 -12.86 -7.87
C ALA A 106 -6.70 -13.47 -7.85
N GLY A 107 -7.69 -12.65 -7.51
CA GLY A 107 -9.11 -12.93 -7.70
C GLY A 107 -9.64 -12.12 -8.89
N ASP A 108 -10.59 -12.72 -9.60
CA ASP A 108 -10.97 -12.44 -10.98
C ASP A 108 -11.37 -10.97 -11.27
N ASN A 109 -11.02 -10.51 -12.48
CA ASN A 109 -11.31 -9.22 -13.11
C ASN A 109 -10.45 -8.00 -12.70
N GLN A 110 -9.30 -7.89 -13.38
CA GLN A 110 -8.69 -6.68 -13.95
C GLN A 110 -9.10 -5.32 -13.35
N LEU A 111 -8.76 -5.10 -12.09
CA LEU A 111 -8.27 -3.79 -11.65
C LEU A 111 -6.82 -4.05 -11.22
N THR A 112 -5.88 -3.61 -12.04
CA THR A 112 -4.45 -3.57 -11.69
C THR A 112 -4.37 -2.88 -10.33
N GLY A 113 -3.97 -3.61 -9.28
CA GLY A 113 -4.05 -3.12 -7.91
C GLY A 113 -3.35 -1.76 -7.78
N ALA A 114 -4.15 -0.69 -7.70
CA ALA A 114 -3.63 0.63 -7.39
C ALA A 114 -3.53 0.72 -5.86
N ALA A 115 -2.36 0.38 -5.34
CA ALA A 115 -1.95 0.93 -4.06
C ALA A 115 -1.65 2.41 -4.31
N THR A 116 -2.42 3.33 -3.76
CA THR A 116 -1.93 4.71 -3.60
C THR A 116 -0.61 4.62 -2.87
N ARG A 117 0.41 5.34 -3.38
CA ARG A 117 1.77 5.36 -2.82
C ARG A 117 1.66 5.52 -1.31
N LYS A 118 2.13 4.52 -0.58
CA LYS A 118 2.37 4.58 0.87
C LYS A 118 3.07 5.92 1.14
N PRO A 119 2.62 6.79 2.07
CA PRO A 119 3.35 8.01 2.38
C PRO A 119 4.78 7.58 2.69
N ASP A 120 5.70 8.12 1.89
CA ASP A 120 6.96 7.49 1.50
C ASP A 120 7.45 6.44 2.51
N ALA A 121 7.15 5.17 2.22
CA ALA A 121 8.06 4.14 2.68
C ALA A 121 9.34 4.46 1.93
N VAL A 122 10.24 5.16 2.63
CA VAL A 122 11.64 5.34 2.27
C VAL A 122 12.08 4.02 1.68
N GLU A 123 12.16 4.00 0.35
CA GLU A 123 12.84 2.96 -0.40
C GLU A 123 14.15 2.78 0.34
N PRO A 124 14.53 1.57 0.78
CA PRO A 124 15.76 1.41 1.55
C PRO A 124 16.84 2.04 0.69
N GLU A 125 17.31 3.21 1.13
CA GLU A 125 18.24 4.02 0.37
C GLU A 125 19.37 3.06 0.08
N LYS A 126 19.52 2.72 -1.20
CA LYS A 126 20.58 1.83 -1.63
C LYS A 126 21.84 2.61 -1.29
N GLN A 127 22.40 2.30 -0.12
CA GLN A 127 23.59 2.95 0.45
C GLN A 127 24.81 2.49 -0.35
N THR A 128 24.80 2.77 -1.65
CA THR A 128 25.85 2.41 -2.59
C THR A 128 26.58 3.63 -3.13
N ASP A 129 26.06 4.85 -2.96
CA ASP A 129 26.73 6.04 -3.50
C ASP A 129 27.82 6.59 -2.58
N HIS A 130 27.59 6.59 -1.26
CA HIS A 130 28.59 7.10 -0.32
C HIS A 130 29.75 6.13 -0.09
N THR A 131 29.46 4.83 0.00
CA THR A 131 30.48 3.78 0.22
C THR A 131 31.42 3.66 -0.99
N VAL A 132 30.90 3.76 -2.22
CA VAL A 132 31.72 3.71 -3.45
C VAL A 132 32.56 4.99 -3.61
N LYS A 133 32.03 6.16 -3.25
CA LYS A 133 32.81 7.42 -3.23
C LYS A 133 33.95 7.37 -2.21
N ILE A 134 33.69 6.84 -1.01
CA ILE A 134 34.71 6.70 0.05
C ILE A 134 35.78 5.68 -0.36
N ALA A 135 35.39 4.53 -0.91
CA ALA A 135 36.32 3.51 -1.39
C ALA A 135 37.21 4.03 -2.53
N GLY A 136 36.64 4.83 -3.45
CA GLY A 136 37.40 5.45 -4.55
C GLY A 136 38.45 6.45 -4.07
N VAL A 137 38.11 7.29 -3.08
CA VAL A 137 39.07 8.26 -2.50
C VAL A 137 40.23 7.54 -1.80
N ILE A 138 39.92 6.49 -1.02
CA ILE A 138 40.96 5.70 -0.33
C ILE A 138 41.88 5.00 -1.34
N ALA A 139 41.33 4.39 -2.38
CA ALA A 139 42.10 3.74 -3.44
C ALA A 139 43.02 4.73 -4.19
N GLY A 140 42.54 5.94 -4.48
CA GLY A 140 43.33 6.99 -5.14
C GLY A 140 44.51 7.47 -4.30
N ILE A 141 44.31 7.67 -2.99
CA ILE A 141 45.40 8.09 -2.08
C ILE A 141 46.47 7.01 -1.97
N LEU A 142 46.07 5.74 -1.83
CA LEU A 142 47.01 4.61 -1.77
C LEU A 142 47.87 4.51 -3.03
N LEU A 143 47.27 4.68 -4.22
CA LEU A 143 48.00 4.66 -5.49
C LEU A 143 49.04 5.79 -5.57
N PHE A 144 48.67 7.00 -5.14
CA PHE A 144 49.57 8.15 -5.16
C PHE A 144 50.80 7.93 -4.26
N VAL A 145 50.60 7.38 -3.05
CA VAL A 145 51.68 7.07 -2.12
C VAL A 145 52.65 6.03 -2.71
N ILE A 146 52.13 4.99 -3.36
CA ILE A 146 52.95 3.94 -4.00
C ILE A 146 53.81 4.54 -5.13
N ILE A 147 53.23 5.37 -5.98
CA ILE A 147 53.97 6.05 -7.07
C ILE A 147 55.04 6.97 -6.48
N PHE A 148 54.69 7.75 -5.46
CA PHE A 148 55.63 8.68 -4.83
C PHE A 148 56.80 7.95 -4.15
N LEU A 149 56.53 6.85 -3.44
CA LEU A 149 57.60 5.98 -2.91
C LEU A 149 58.45 5.39 -4.04
N GLY A 150 57.83 4.95 -5.13
CA GLY A 150 58.55 4.43 -6.30
C GLY A 150 59.51 5.47 -6.89
N VAL A 151 59.05 6.71 -7.06
CA VAL A 151 59.90 7.82 -7.54
C VAL A 151 61.02 8.12 -6.54
N VAL A 152 60.74 8.20 -5.24
CA VAL A 152 61.76 8.47 -4.21
C VAL A 152 62.80 7.34 -4.15
N LEU A 153 62.40 6.08 -4.32
CA LEU A 153 63.31 4.94 -4.38
C LEU A 153 64.18 4.97 -5.65
N VAL A 154 63.63 5.41 -6.78
CA VAL A 154 64.39 5.61 -8.03
C VAL A 154 65.35 6.79 -7.91
N MET A 155 64.96 7.87 -7.23
CA MET A 155 65.80 9.04 -6.98
C MET A 155 66.84 8.84 -5.87
N LYS A 156 66.69 7.80 -5.03
CA LYS A 156 67.68 7.38 -4.03
C LYS A 156 68.63 6.29 -4.53
N LYS A 157 68.65 6.04 -5.84
CA LYS A 157 69.70 5.29 -6.52
C LYS A 157 70.72 6.26 -7.12
#